data_AF-A0A1B9ACF7-F1
#
_entry.id   AF-A0A1B9ACF7-F1
#
_cell.length_a   1.000
_cell.length_b   1.000
_cell.length_c   1.000
_cell.angle_alpha   90.00
_cell.angle_beta   90.00
_cell.angle_gamma   90.00
#
_symmetry.space_group_name_H-M   'P 1'
#
loop_
_entity.id
_entity.type
_entity.pdbx_description
1 polymer ?
#
loop_
_entity_poly.entity_id
_entity_poly.type
_entity_poly.pdbx_seq_one_letter_code
_entity_poly.pdbx_strand_id
1 'polypeptide(L)'
;MKIVYGLMTNTGSGNELLHDLGVWETEEAASEYLEHKLPHSTGIWVEKIEINDASTEQFIPLTDEMIECSQCGIEYSADDIVIIEDMEVCRECEPAFRQNMTG
;
A
#
# COMPACT_ATOMS: atom_id res chain seq x y z
N MET A 1 14.67 5.79 -1.01
CA MET A 1 14.68 7.21 -1.42
C MET A 1 14.23 7.30 -2.86
N LYS A 2 13.01 7.79 -3.11
CA LYS A 2 12.48 8.00 -4.45
C LYS A 2 12.50 9.49 -4.75
N ILE A 3 13.11 9.86 -5.87
CA ILE A 3 13.04 11.23 -6.39
C ILE A 3 11.81 11.30 -7.27
N VAL A 4 10.94 12.26 -6.99
CA VAL A 4 9.84 12.62 -7.87
C VAL A 4 9.86 14.13 -8.11
N TYR A 5 9.11 14.56 -9.10
CA TYR A 5 8.93 15.95 -9.48
C TYR A 5 7.47 16.31 -9.29
N GLY A 6 7.19 17.45 -8.66
CA GLY A 6 5.83 17.90 -8.44
C GLY A 6 5.71 19.39 -8.69
N LEU A 7 4.47 19.85 -8.81
CA LEU A 7 4.19 21.25 -9.09
C LEU A 7 4.04 22.00 -7.77
N MET A 8 4.91 22.98 -7.54
CA MET A 8 4.79 23.90 -6.42
C MET A 8 4.12 25.20 -6.84
N THR A 9 3.36 25.78 -5.92
CA THR A 9 2.78 27.11 -6.10
C THR A 9 3.08 27.99 -4.89
N ASN A 10 3.13 29.31 -5.11
CA ASN A 10 3.26 30.27 -4.03
C ASN A 10 1.89 30.86 -3.68
N THR A 11 1.34 30.50 -2.53
CA THR A 11 0.02 30.98 -2.06
C THR A 11 0.13 32.25 -1.19
N GLY A 12 1.29 32.89 -1.16
CA GLY A 12 1.56 34.07 -0.34
C GLY A 12 1.90 33.75 1.13
N SER A 13 1.59 32.55 1.63
CA SER A 13 2.02 32.08 2.97
C SER A 13 3.21 31.11 2.93
N GLY A 14 3.63 30.70 1.73
CA GLY A 14 4.74 29.78 1.53
C GLY A 14 4.67 29.12 0.16
N ASN A 15 5.63 28.23 -0.11
CA ASN A 15 5.59 27.33 -1.25
C ASN A 15 4.79 26.09 -0.84
N GLU A 16 3.72 25.80 -1.57
CA GLU A 16 2.86 24.65 -1.33
C GLU A 16 2.91 23.69 -2.51
N LEU A 17 3.02 22.40 -2.22
CA LEU A 17 2.99 21.34 -3.23
C LEU A 17 1.54 21.07 -3.64
N LEU A 18 1.27 21.12 -4.94
CA LEU A 18 -0.04 20.81 -5.54
C LEU A 18 -0.23 19.29 -5.64
N HIS A 19 -0.41 18.63 -4.49
CA HIS A 19 -0.65 17.19 -4.41
C HIS A 19 -1.87 16.73 -5.24
N ASP A 20 -2.85 17.62 -5.46
CA ASP A 20 -4.05 17.35 -6.26
C ASP A 20 -3.74 17.10 -7.74
N LEU A 21 -2.67 17.70 -8.26
CA LEU A 21 -2.24 17.52 -9.66
C LEU A 21 -1.39 16.26 -9.86
N GLY A 22 -0.90 15.67 -8.77
CA GLY A 22 -0.03 14.50 -8.77
C GLY A 22 1.46 14.82 -8.75
N VAL A 23 2.26 13.75 -8.87
CA VAL A 23 3.72 13.79 -8.95
C VAL A 23 4.20 12.93 -10.13
N TRP A 24 5.33 13.30 -10.71
CA TRP A 24 5.93 12.67 -11.88
C TRP A 24 7.29 12.07 -11.55
N GLU A 25 7.67 11.04 -12.29
CA GLU A 25 8.98 10.39 -12.11
C GLU A 25 10.11 11.17 -12.79
N THR A 26 9.79 12.04 -13.75
CA THR A 26 10.74 12.88 -14.48
C THR A 26 10.34 14.35 -14.46
N GLU A 27 11.34 15.22 -14.48
CA GLU A 27 11.15 16.68 -14.55
C GLU A 27 10.41 17.08 -15.84
N GLU A 28 10.78 16.44 -16.96
CA GLU A 28 10.21 16.69 -18.28
C GLU A 28 8.69 16.45 -18.31
N ALA A 29 8.22 15.37 -17.70
CA ALA A 29 6.79 15.05 -17.67
C ALA A 29 5.99 16.05 -16.81
N ALA A 30 6.58 16.53 -15.71
CA ALA A 30 5.96 17.56 -14.87
C ALA A 30 5.93 18.92 -15.60
N SER A 31 7.01 19.28 -16.30
CA SER A 31 7.09 20.52 -17.09
C SER A 31 6.10 20.50 -18.25
N GLU A 32 6.03 19.38 -18.99
CA GLU A 32 5.08 19.23 -20.08
C GLU A 32 3.63 19.37 -19.57
N TYR A 33 3.32 18.78 -18.41
CA TYR A 33 2.01 18.96 -17.80
C TYR A 33 1.73 20.43 -17.46
N LEU A 34 2.67 21.13 -16.83
CA LEU A 34 2.54 22.54 -16.48
C LEU A 34 2.27 23.40 -17.73
N GLU A 35 3.05 23.19 -18.79
CA GLU A 35 2.95 23.95 -20.03
C GLU A 35 1.65 23.65 -20.81
N HIS A 36 1.22 22.39 -20.84
CA HIS A 36 0.04 21.98 -21.62
C HIS A 36 -1.29 22.14 -20.87
N LYS A 37 -1.33 21.85 -19.56
CA LYS A 37 -2.56 21.86 -18.76
C LYS A 37 -2.77 23.19 -18.04
N LEU A 38 -1.69 23.90 -17.72
CA LEU A 38 -1.72 25.12 -16.93
C LEU A 38 -0.96 26.29 -17.59
N PRO A 39 -1.16 26.58 -18.89
CA PRO A 39 -0.40 27.61 -19.61
C PRO A 39 -0.62 29.03 -19.09
N HIS A 40 -1.73 29.26 -18.35
CA HIS A 40 -2.08 30.56 -17.78
C HIS A 40 -1.76 30.67 -16.29
N SER A 41 -1.29 29.59 -15.67
CA SER A 41 -0.96 29.60 -14.25
C SER A 41 0.37 30.31 -14.05
N THR A 42 0.32 31.45 -13.37
CA THR A 42 1.51 32.24 -13.01
C THR A 42 1.90 31.90 -11.57
N GLY A 43 3.17 31.60 -11.33
CA GLY A 43 3.65 31.23 -10.00
C GLY A 43 3.49 29.75 -9.65
N ILE A 44 3.44 28.87 -10.66
CA ILE A 44 3.60 27.43 -10.49
C ILE A 44 4.92 27.01 -11.16
N TRP A 45 5.72 26.17 -10.50
CA TRP A 45 6.97 25.63 -11.05
C TRP A 45 7.15 24.16 -10.69
N VAL A 46 7.96 23.45 -11.46
CA VAL A 46 8.37 22.08 -11.15
C VAL A 46 9.46 22.11 -10.10
N GLU A 47 9.30 21.36 -9.02
CA GLU A 47 10.32 21.19 -8.00
C GLU A 47 10.60 19.72 -7.73
N LYS A 48 11.88 19.41 -7.52
CA LYS A 48 12.33 18.07 -7.13
C LYS A 48 11.92 17.80 -5.68
N ILE A 49 11.09 16.80 -5.48
CA ILE A 49 10.64 16.35 -4.17
C ILE A 49 11.34 15.03 -3.87
N GLU A 50 12.18 15.07 -2.83
CA GLU A 50 12.77 13.85 -2.30
C GLU A 50 11.76 13.21 -1.35
N ILE A 51 11.05 12.20 -1.84
CA ILE A 51 10.20 11.39 -0.99
C ILE A 51 11.13 10.44 -0.27
N ASN A 52 11.37 10.76 1.01
CA ASN A 52 11.94 9.80 1.93
C ASN A 52 10.84 8.79 2.22
N ASP A 53 10.72 7.85 1.31
CA ASP A 53 9.86 6.69 1.42
C ASP A 53 10.35 5.92 2.66
N ALA A 54 9.78 6.27 3.82
CA ALA A 54 9.90 5.50 5.05
C ALA A 54 9.13 4.17 4.92
N SER A 55 8.55 3.88 3.76
CA SER A 55 8.13 2.55 3.38
C SER A 55 9.26 1.89 2.57
N THR A 56 10.38 1.67 3.28
CA THR A 56 10.93 0.32 3.24
C THR A 56 10.02 -0.60 4.05
N GLU A 57 8.74 -0.66 3.70
CA GLU A 57 8.17 -1.96 3.41
C GLU A 57 8.91 -2.33 2.12
N GLN A 58 10.12 -2.89 2.21
CA GLN A 58 10.18 -4.35 2.15
C GLN A 58 8.85 -4.82 1.57
N PHE A 59 8.83 -5.03 0.26
CA PHE A 59 8.20 -6.23 -0.26
C PHE A 59 8.82 -7.41 0.52
N ILE A 60 8.51 -7.53 1.82
CA ILE A 60 8.24 -8.81 2.42
C ILE A 60 7.07 -9.21 1.55
N PRO A 61 7.21 -10.18 0.64
CA PRO A 61 5.99 -10.79 0.18
C PRO A 61 5.25 -11.12 1.48
N LEU A 62 4.03 -10.61 1.66
CA LEU A 62 3.10 -11.17 2.63
C LEU A 62 2.80 -12.58 2.11
N THR A 63 3.81 -13.45 2.09
CA THR A 63 3.68 -14.83 2.48
C THR A 63 3.50 -14.80 4.00
N ASP A 64 2.45 -14.10 4.46
CA ASP A 64 1.69 -14.67 5.55
C ASP A 64 1.23 -15.99 4.93
N GLU A 65 1.89 -17.09 5.27
CA GLU A 65 1.53 -18.41 4.76
C GLU A 65 0.06 -18.59 5.14
N MET A 66 -0.82 -18.33 4.17
CA MET A 66 -2.24 -18.50 4.34
C MET A 66 -2.47 -20.00 4.31
N ILE A 67 -2.89 -20.53 5.45
CA ILE A 67 -3.08 -21.95 5.64
C ILE A 67 -4.56 -22.24 5.39
N GLU A 68 -4.84 -23.20 4.51
CA GLU A 68 -6.19 -23.66 4.21
C GLU A 68 -6.73 -24.50 5.38
N CYS A 69 -7.90 -24.13 5.91
CA CYS A 69 -8.55 -24.94 6.91
C CYS A 69 -9.07 -26.25 6.31
N SER A 70 -8.64 -27.39 6.88
CA SER A 70 -9.09 -28.74 6.48
C SER A 70 -10.58 -29.02 6.69
N GLN A 71 -11.31 -28.16 7.41
CA GLN A 71 -12.75 -28.32 7.67
C GLN A 71 -13.63 -27.49 6.73
N CYS A 72 -13.28 -26.23 6.49
CA CYS A 72 -14.10 -25.32 5.68
C CYS A 72 -13.47 -24.95 4.32
N GLY A 73 -12.20 -25.28 4.08
CA GLY A 73 -11.48 -24.98 2.84
C GLY A 73 -11.24 -23.48 2.62
N ILE A 74 -11.29 -22.68 3.69
CA ILE A 74 -11.02 -21.23 3.63
C ILE A 74 -9.57 -21.01 4.08
N GLU A 75 -8.88 -20.11 3.39
CA GLU A 75 -7.52 -19.70 3.70
C GLU A 75 -7.52 -18.68 4.86
N TYR A 76 -6.82 -19.00 5.93
CA TYR A 76 -6.67 -18.13 7.10
C TYR A 76 -5.19 -17.84 7.38
N SER A 77 -4.91 -16.74 8.07
CA SER A 77 -3.59 -16.48 8.63
C SER A 77 -3.21 -17.56 9.65
N ALA A 78 -1.91 -17.87 9.76
CA ALA A 78 -1.42 -18.88 10.69
C ALA A 78 -1.80 -18.62 12.17
N ASP A 79 -2.07 -17.37 12.56
CA ASP A 79 -2.55 -17.03 13.92
C ASP A 79 -3.97 -17.56 14.19
N ASP A 80 -4.79 -17.66 13.14
CA ASP A 80 -6.19 -18.11 13.21
C ASP A 80 -6.35 -19.60 12.90
N ILE A 81 -5.26 -20.30 12.57
CA ILE A 81 -5.21 -21.75 12.46
C ILE A 81 -4.73 -22.39 13.76
N VAL A 82 -5.39 -23.49 14.12
CA VAL A 82 -4.99 -24.38 15.21
C VAL A 82 -4.72 -25.77 14.64
N ILE A 83 -3.63 -26.39 15.07
CA ILE A 83 -3.26 -27.75 14.66
C ILE A 83 -3.83 -28.74 15.67
N ILE A 84 -4.72 -29.62 15.21
CA ILE A 84 -5.35 -30.66 16.01
C ILE A 84 -5.13 -32.00 15.34
N GLU A 85 -4.44 -32.93 16.01
CA GLU A 85 -4.09 -34.26 15.45
C GLU A 85 -3.47 -34.19 14.04
N ASP A 86 -2.51 -33.30 13.85
CA ASP A 86 -1.82 -33.06 12.56
C ASP A 86 -2.71 -32.42 11.46
N MET A 87 -3.93 -31.98 11.80
CA MET A 87 -4.82 -31.25 10.88
C MET A 87 -4.90 -29.76 11.23
N GLU A 88 -4.76 -28.94 10.19
CA GLU A 88 -4.88 -27.49 10.25
C GLU A 88 -6.35 -27.08 10.19
N VAL A 89 -6.89 -26.57 11.31
CA VAL A 89 -8.30 -26.20 11.44
C VAL A 89 -8.37 -24.75 11.90
N CYS A 90 -9.26 -23.92 11.33
CA CYS A 90 -9.41 -22.54 11.80
C CYS A 90 -10.07 -22.51 13.19
N ARG A 91 -9.84 -21.45 13.95
CA ARG A 91 -10.41 -21.27 15.30
C ARG A 91 -11.94 -21.33 15.30
N GLU A 92 -12.58 -20.93 14.21
CA GLU A 92 -14.04 -21.03 14.05
C GLU A 92 -14.51 -22.48 13.92
N CYS A 93 -13.76 -23.33 13.22
CA CYS A 93 -14.06 -24.75 13.05
C CYS A 93 -13.56 -25.61 14.22
N GLU A 94 -12.60 -25.14 15.02
CA GLU A 94 -12.09 -25.82 16.23
C GLU A 94 -13.21 -26.44 17.10
N PRO A 95 -14.23 -25.70 17.57
CA PRO A 95 -15.24 -26.25 18.45
C PRO A 95 -16.05 -27.38 17.82
N ALA A 96 -16.40 -27.25 16.53
CA ALA A 96 -17.12 -28.29 15.80
C ALA A 96 -16.25 -29.53 15.55
N PHE A 97 -14.97 -29.32 15.27
CA PHE A 97 -14.01 -30.38 15.03
C PHE A 97 -13.75 -31.21 16.28
N ARG A 98 -13.50 -30.57 17.43
CA ARG A 98 -13.29 -31.26 18.72
C ARG A 98 -14.53 -32.02 19.21
N GLN A 99 -15.73 -31.51 18.91
CA GLN A 99 -16.96 -32.22 19.22
C GLN A 99 -17.14 -33.49 18.37
N ASN A 100 -16.78 -33.46 17.09
CA ASN A 100 -16.86 -34.63 16.22
C ASN A 100 -15.86 -35.75 16.60
N MET A 101 -14.69 -35.38 17.15
CA MET A 101 -13.71 -36.38 17.60
C MET A 101 -14.04 -37.04 18.94
N THR A 102 -14.97 -36.47 19.71
CA THR A 102 -15.43 -37.05 20.99
C THR A 102 -16.65 -37.97 20.79
N GLY A 103 -17.01 -38.28 19.55
CA GLY A 103 -18.13 -39.15 19.15
C GLY A 103 -17.73 -40.58 18.86
#